data_AF-A0A8C5W4J0-F1
#
_entry.id   AF-A0A8C5W4J0-F1
#
_cell.length_a   1.000
_cell.length_b   1.000
_cell.length_c   1.000
_cell.angle_alpha   90.00
_cell.angle_beta   90.00
_cell.angle_gamma   90.00
#
_symmetry.space_group_name_H-M   'P 1'
#
loop_
_entity.id
_entity.type
_entity.pdbx_description
1 polymer ?
#
loop_
_entity_poly.entity_id
_entity_poly.type
_entity_poly.pdbx_seq_one_letter_code
_entity_poly.pdbx_strand_id
1 'polypeptide(L)'
;GRTVVVLGGGISGLAASYHLSRERLGSWIRSVRGRNGAIFELGPWGIRPEGALGAQTLLKVASLTLEASGCVLSQELFQHQAQKAAATQLGLTEPPSYCLVHPHKNCIPQYTLGHWQKLESARQFLAAQRLPLTLAGASHEGVAVNDCIESGRQAAVSALHR
;
A
#
# COMPACT_ATOMS: atom_id res chain seq x y z
N GLY A 1 27.94 17.83 7.68
CA GLY A 1 26.84 17.25 6.87
C GLY A 1 25.91 16.51 7.80
N ARG A 2 24.60 16.59 7.57
CA ARG A 2 23.59 15.87 8.37
C ARG A 2 23.48 14.45 7.82
N THR A 3 23.70 13.45 8.67
CA THR A 3 23.55 12.04 8.27
C THR A 3 22.10 11.61 8.50
N VAL A 4 21.41 11.22 7.43
CA VAL A 4 20.08 10.62 7.49
C VAL A 4 20.20 9.16 7.11
N VAL A 5 19.64 8.27 7.94
CA VAL A 5 19.59 6.83 7.69
C VAL A 5 18.14 6.43 7.43
N VAL A 6 17.89 5.77 6.31
CA VAL A 6 16.57 5.20 5.99
C VAL A 6 16.58 3.72 6.35
N LEU A 7 15.71 3.32 7.28
CA LEU A 7 15.55 1.93 7.69
C LEU A 7 14.29 1.35 7.04
N GLY A 8 14.47 0.46 6.05
CA GLY A 8 13.40 -0.25 5.36
C GLY A 8 13.47 -0.12 3.83
N GLY A 9 13.25 -1.24 3.13
CA GLY A 9 13.34 -1.34 1.66
C GLY A 9 12.01 -1.31 0.91
N GLY A 10 10.91 -0.96 1.58
CA GLY A 10 9.60 -0.81 0.95
C GLY A 10 9.49 0.46 0.11
N ILE A 11 8.35 0.64 -0.57
CA ILE A 11 8.07 1.77 -1.46
C ILE A 11 8.39 3.13 -0.80
N SER A 12 7.97 3.33 0.46
CA SER A 12 8.25 4.57 1.19
C SER A 12 9.73 4.78 1.50
N GLY A 13 10.48 3.72 1.82
CA GLY A 13 11.91 3.83 2.12
C GLY A 13 12.73 4.14 0.87
N LEU A 14 12.36 3.52 -0.26
CA LEU A 14 12.95 3.85 -1.56
C LEU A 14 12.60 5.28 -2.00
N ALA A 15 11.34 5.71 -1.82
CA ALA A 15 10.93 7.08 -2.10
C ALA A 15 11.65 8.10 -1.21
N ALA A 16 11.82 7.82 0.08
CA ALA A 16 12.56 8.67 1.00
C ALA A 16 14.03 8.79 0.58
N SER A 17 14.70 7.67 0.29
CA SER A 17 16.08 7.66 -0.19
C SER A 17 16.25 8.45 -1.48
N TYR A 18 15.31 8.28 -2.42
CA TYR A 18 15.28 9.03 -3.67
C TYR A 18 15.18 10.53 -3.43
N HIS A 19 14.26 10.99 -2.58
CA HIS A 19 14.07 12.41 -2.29
C HIS A 19 15.19 13.01 -1.44
N LEU A 20 15.82 12.25 -0.55
CA LEU A 20 17.02 12.69 0.18
C LEU A 20 18.22 12.86 -0.77
N SER A 21 18.31 12.04 -1.82
CA SER A 21 19.38 12.14 -2.83
C SER A 21 19.21 13.30 -3.82
N ARG A 22 18.04 13.94 -3.88
CA ARG A 22 17.73 15.02 -4.83
C ARG A 22 17.37 16.30 -4.10
N GLU A 23 18.10 17.38 -4.34
CA GLU A 23 17.79 18.72 -3.80
C GLU A 23 16.48 19.36 -4.31
N ARG A 24 15.74 18.70 -5.23
CA ARG A 24 14.50 19.23 -5.81
C ARG A 24 13.29 18.44 -5.35
N LEU A 25 12.64 18.98 -4.31
CA LEU A 25 11.34 18.55 -3.83
C LEU A 25 10.23 19.22 -4.65
N GLY A 26 9.54 18.45 -5.50
CA GLY A 26 8.27 18.89 -6.09
C GLY A 26 8.18 18.61 -7.59
N SER A 27 7.53 17.49 -7.94
CA SER A 27 6.79 17.27 -9.20
C SER A 27 6.18 15.85 -9.17
N TRP A 28 5.12 15.62 -8.38
CA TRP A 28 4.37 14.35 -8.39
C TRP A 28 3.07 14.43 -9.21
N ILE A 29 2.52 15.64 -9.37
CA ILE A 29 1.37 15.89 -10.25
C ILE A 29 1.90 16.44 -11.57
N ARG A 30 1.64 15.71 -12.66
CA ARG A 30 1.99 16.15 -14.01
C ARG A 30 0.73 16.39 -14.81
N SER A 31 0.31 17.65 -14.87
CA SER A 31 -0.77 18.10 -15.75
C SER A 31 -0.27 18.13 -17.20
N VAL A 32 -0.89 17.37 -18.09
CA VAL A 32 -0.63 17.42 -19.54
C VAL A 32 -1.80 18.09 -20.21
N ARG A 33 -1.57 19.20 -20.91
CA ARG A 33 -2.64 19.90 -21.65
C ARG A 33 -2.71 19.39 -23.09
N GLY A 34 -3.86 18.84 -23.48
CA GLY A 34 -4.15 18.36 -24.83
C GLY A 34 -4.41 19.51 -25.81
N ARG A 35 -4.34 19.22 -27.12
CA ARG A 35 -4.50 20.20 -28.21
C ARG A 35 -5.87 20.89 -28.26
N ASN A 36 -6.87 20.32 -27.60
CA ASN A 36 -8.23 20.85 -27.46
C ASN A 36 -8.45 21.61 -26.12
N GLY A 37 -7.39 21.87 -25.35
CA GLY A 37 -7.47 22.55 -24.06
C GLY A 37 -7.78 21.66 -22.86
N ALA A 38 -8.03 20.35 -23.06
CA ALA A 38 -8.22 19.40 -21.97
C ALA A 38 -6.96 19.29 -21.11
N ILE A 39 -7.09 19.25 -19.78
CA ILE A 39 -5.98 19.03 -18.86
C ILE A 39 -6.08 17.60 -18.32
N PHE A 40 -5.06 16.80 -18.54
CA PHE A 40 -4.92 15.44 -18.04
C PHE A 40 -4.00 15.47 -16.82
N GLU A 41 -4.56 15.22 -15.64
CA GLU A 41 -3.75 15.02 -14.44
C GLU A 41 -3.17 13.61 -14.45
N LEU A 42 -1.88 13.49 -14.78
CA LEU A 42 -1.15 12.24 -14.63
C LEU A 42 -0.75 12.10 -13.16
N GLY A 43 -1.67 11.51 -12.40
CA GLY A 43 -1.53 11.02 -11.04
C GLY A 43 -2.36 9.74 -10.89
N PRO A 44 -2.12 8.90 -9.88
CA PRO A 44 -2.41 7.49 -10.06
C PRO A 44 -3.87 7.16 -9.72
N TRP A 45 -4.50 6.41 -10.63
CA TRP A 45 -5.86 5.91 -10.52
C TRP A 45 -5.99 4.95 -9.33
N GLY A 46 -6.83 5.30 -8.35
CA GLY A 46 -7.38 4.33 -7.41
C GLY A 46 -8.62 3.69 -8.02
N ILE A 47 -8.64 2.36 -8.17
CA ILE A 47 -9.89 1.65 -8.46
C ILE A 47 -10.74 1.73 -7.19
N ARG A 48 -11.77 2.56 -7.23
CA ARG A 48 -12.88 2.55 -6.28
C ARG A 48 -13.90 1.55 -6.83
N PRO A 49 -14.07 0.36 -6.24
CA PRO A 49 -15.17 -0.51 -6.67
C PRO A 49 -16.50 0.20 -6.38
N GLU A 50 -17.34 0.31 -7.40
CA GLU A 50 -18.69 0.86 -7.29
C GLU A 50 -19.72 -0.25 -7.59
N GLY A 51 -20.86 -0.23 -6.90
CA GLY A 51 -21.93 -1.21 -7.07
C GLY A 51 -21.76 -2.53 -6.32
N ALA A 52 -22.83 -3.33 -6.32
CA ALA A 52 -22.93 -4.57 -5.55
C ALA A 52 -21.84 -5.60 -5.90
N LEU A 53 -21.39 -5.64 -7.16
CA LEU A 53 -20.36 -6.56 -7.63
C LEU A 53 -18.98 -6.21 -7.05
N GLY A 54 -18.65 -4.92 -6.98
CA GLY A 54 -17.41 -4.41 -6.38
C GLY A 54 -17.36 -4.68 -4.87
N ALA A 55 -18.48 -4.46 -4.17
CA ALA A 55 -18.61 -4.77 -2.75
C ALA A 55 -18.56 -6.28 -2.46
N GLN A 56 -19.19 -7.13 -3.29
CA GLN A 56 -19.17 -8.59 -3.13
C GLN A 56 -17.79 -9.19 -3.40
N THR A 57 -17.02 -8.60 -4.32
CA THR A 57 -15.63 -9.01 -4.57
C THR A 57 -14.74 -8.71 -3.37
N LEU A 58 -14.88 -7.52 -2.77
CA LEU A 58 -14.20 -7.17 -1.52
C LEU A 58 -14.60 -8.05 -0.34
N LEU A 59 -15.90 -8.36 -0.19
CA LEU A 59 -16.41 -9.27 0.84
C LEU A 59 -15.87 -10.71 0.69
N LYS A 60 -15.76 -11.22 -0.55
CA LYS A 60 -15.15 -12.53 -0.82
C LYS A 60 -13.66 -12.55 -0.49
N VAL A 61 -12.92 -11.50 -0.82
CA VAL A 61 -11.50 -11.36 -0.45
C VAL A 61 -11.33 -11.22 1.07
N ALA A 62 -12.21 -10.46 1.75
CA ALA A 62 -12.19 -10.31 3.20
C ALA A 62 -12.54 -11.63 3.93
N SER A 63 -13.46 -12.44 3.38
CA SER A 63 -13.82 -13.75 3.95
C SER A 63 -12.70 -14.81 3.84
N LEU A 64 -11.69 -14.58 3.00
CA LEU A 64 -10.47 -15.40 2.97
C LEU A 64 -9.48 -15.02 4.09
N THR A 65 -9.82 -14.04 4.93
CA THR A 65 -9.09 -13.68 6.15
C THR A 65 -9.66 -14.40 7.39
N LEU A 66 -10.14 -15.64 7.21
CA LEU A 66 -10.44 -16.53 8.33
C LEU A 66 -9.11 -16.91 8.99
N GLU A 67 -8.97 -16.55 10.28
CA GLU A 67 -7.97 -17.14 11.15
C GLU A 67 -8.13 -18.65 11.11
N ALA A 68 -7.23 -19.31 10.39
CA ALA A 68 -7.09 -20.76 10.46
C ALA A 68 -6.47 -21.08 11.83
N SER A 69 -7.33 -21.31 12.81
CA SER A 69 -6.99 -22.00 14.05
C SER A 69 -6.32 -23.33 13.70
N GLY A 70 -5.00 -23.38 13.73
CA GLY A 70 -4.21 -24.62 13.69
C GLY A 70 -4.19 -25.43 12.39
N CYS A 71 -4.74 -24.94 11.27
CA CYS A 71 -4.72 -25.67 10.00
C CYS A 71 -3.48 -25.28 9.16
N VAL A 72 -2.74 -26.28 8.67
CA VAL A 72 -1.63 -26.08 7.73
C VAL A 72 -2.21 -25.68 6.38
N LEU A 73 -2.16 -24.38 6.05
CA LEU A 73 -2.57 -23.86 4.75
C LEU A 73 -1.50 -24.19 3.71
N SER A 74 -1.78 -25.17 2.85
CA SER A 74 -0.87 -25.61 1.79
C SER A 74 -1.06 -24.79 0.51
N GLN A 75 -0.03 -24.75 -0.36
CA GLN A 75 -0.12 -24.04 -1.64
C GLN A 75 -1.17 -24.68 -2.57
N GLU A 76 -1.33 -25.99 -2.51
CA GLU A 76 -2.30 -26.76 -3.30
C GLU A 76 -3.73 -26.33 -2.97
N LEU A 77 -4.03 -26.03 -1.70
CA LEU A 77 -5.34 -25.55 -1.29
C LEU A 77 -5.68 -24.19 -1.93
N PHE A 78 -4.73 -23.25 -1.92
CA PHE A 78 -4.92 -21.94 -2.54
C PHE A 78 -5.12 -22.05 -4.06
N GLN A 79 -4.31 -22.88 -4.72
CA GLN A 79 -4.44 -23.15 -6.15
C GLN A 79 -5.80 -23.74 -6.49
N HIS A 80 -6.21 -24.81 -5.80
CA HIS A 80 -7.48 -25.48 -6.04
C HIS A 80 -8.67 -24.53 -5.84
N GLN A 81 -8.65 -23.73 -4.76
CA GLN A 81 -9.71 -22.78 -4.47
C GLN A 81 -9.78 -21.65 -5.53
N ALA A 82 -8.63 -21.17 -6.02
CA ALA A 82 -8.56 -20.18 -7.09
C ALA A 82 -9.09 -20.72 -8.43
N GLN A 83 -8.72 -21.95 -8.79
CA GLN A 83 -9.22 -22.62 -10.00
C GLN A 83 -10.74 -22.83 -9.94
N LYS A 84 -11.26 -23.31 -8.81
CA LYS A 84 -12.70 -23.44 -8.59
C LYS A 84 -13.43 -22.10 -8.71
N ALA A 85 -12.85 -21.03 -8.17
CA ALA A 85 -13.42 -19.69 -8.28
C ALA A 85 -13.43 -19.20 -9.73
N ALA A 86 -12.33 -19.37 -10.48
CA ALA A 86 -12.24 -19.01 -11.89
C ALA A 86 -13.24 -19.78 -12.76
N ALA A 87 -13.40 -21.09 -12.53
CA ALA A 87 -14.40 -21.90 -13.22
C ALA A 87 -15.83 -21.40 -12.93
N THR A 88 -16.14 -21.14 -11.66
CA THR A 88 -17.50 -20.72 -11.24
C THR A 88 -17.85 -19.31 -11.71
N GLN A 89 -16.89 -18.37 -11.67
CA GLN A 89 -17.14 -16.94 -11.88
C GLN A 89 -16.91 -16.51 -13.33
N LEU A 90 -15.97 -17.16 -14.03
CA LEU A 90 -15.54 -16.78 -15.37
C LEU A 90 -15.78 -17.88 -16.41
N GLY A 91 -16.28 -19.07 -16.00
CA GLY A 91 -16.50 -20.20 -16.91
C GLY A 91 -15.23 -20.89 -17.39
N LEU A 92 -14.07 -20.61 -16.77
CA LEU A 92 -12.78 -21.20 -17.14
C LEU A 92 -12.65 -22.60 -16.54
N THR A 93 -13.17 -23.61 -17.23
CA THR A 93 -13.19 -25.01 -16.76
C THR A 93 -11.93 -25.80 -17.09
N GLU A 94 -11.13 -25.33 -18.04
CA GLU A 94 -9.85 -25.96 -18.39
C GLU A 94 -8.77 -25.66 -17.34
N PRO A 95 -7.86 -26.61 -17.07
CA PRO A 95 -6.77 -26.37 -16.13
C PRO A 95 -5.78 -25.32 -16.68
N PRO A 96 -5.27 -24.41 -15.84
CA PRO A 96 -4.31 -23.39 -16.29
C PRO A 96 -2.98 -24.04 -16.70
N SER A 97 -2.40 -23.57 -17.80
CA SER A 97 -1.09 -24.06 -18.29
C SER A 97 0.06 -23.68 -17.35
N TYR A 98 -0.15 -22.68 -16.49
CA TYR A 98 0.82 -22.21 -15.51
C TYR A 98 0.12 -21.62 -14.28
N CYS A 99 0.68 -21.83 -13.08
CA CYS A 99 0.12 -21.32 -11.84
C CYS A 99 1.23 -20.80 -10.91
N LEU A 100 1.00 -19.62 -10.31
CA LEU A 100 1.86 -19.03 -9.29
C LEU A 100 1.04 -18.81 -8.03
N VAL A 101 1.55 -19.31 -6.89
CA VAL A 101 0.89 -19.19 -5.59
C VAL A 101 1.86 -18.52 -4.61
N HIS A 102 1.48 -17.34 -4.14
CA HIS A 102 2.26 -16.56 -3.18
C HIS A 102 1.37 -16.13 -2.01
N PRO A 103 1.40 -16.86 -0.88
CA PRO A 103 0.68 -16.45 0.32
C PRO A 103 1.35 -15.21 0.94
N HIS A 104 0.68 -14.08 0.90
CA HIS A 104 1.18 -12.84 1.48
C HIS A 104 0.67 -12.65 2.91
N LYS A 105 1.48 -13.08 3.89
CA LYS A 105 1.16 -12.91 5.32
C LYS A 105 1.32 -11.46 5.75
N ASN A 106 0.38 -10.95 6.55
CA ASN A 106 0.43 -9.61 7.16
C ASN A 106 0.73 -8.46 6.16
N CYS A 107 0.30 -8.60 4.90
CA CYS A 107 0.74 -7.74 3.80
C CYS A 107 -0.10 -6.47 3.58
N ILE A 108 -1.34 -6.45 4.08
CA ILE A 108 -2.23 -5.29 4.00
C ILE A 108 -2.59 -4.87 5.43
N PRO A 109 -2.02 -3.77 5.94
CA PRO A 109 -2.38 -3.23 7.26
C PRO A 109 -3.88 -2.95 7.36
N GLN A 110 -4.47 -3.31 8.50
CA GLN A 110 -5.89 -3.09 8.77
C GLN A 110 -6.05 -1.90 9.71
N TYR A 111 -6.61 -0.80 9.20
CA TYR A 111 -6.87 0.41 9.99
C TYR A 111 -8.17 0.25 10.76
N THR A 112 -8.06 -0.33 11.95
CA THR A 112 -9.18 -0.55 12.86
C THR A 112 -9.64 0.76 13.51
N LEU A 113 -10.81 0.74 14.17
CA LEU A 113 -11.26 1.88 14.97
C LEU A 113 -10.16 2.32 15.95
N GLY A 114 -9.96 3.63 16.06
CA GLY A 114 -8.89 4.23 16.85
C GLY A 114 -7.51 4.24 16.17
N HIS A 115 -7.37 3.83 14.91
CA HIS A 115 -6.10 3.93 14.17
C HIS A 115 -5.49 5.33 14.21
N TRP A 116 -6.30 6.36 13.97
CA TRP A 116 -5.85 7.75 14.03
C TRP A 116 -5.29 8.14 15.41
N GLN A 117 -5.90 7.65 16.50
CA GLN A 117 -5.43 7.90 17.87
C GLN A 117 -4.07 7.23 18.11
N LYS A 118 -3.88 6.00 17.61
CA LYS A 118 -2.59 5.30 17.69
C LYS A 118 -1.49 6.08 16.97
N LEU A 119 -1.77 6.59 15.77
CA LEU A 119 -0.83 7.43 15.02
C LEU A 119 -0.51 8.74 15.75
N GLU A 120 -1.54 9.40 16.28
CA GLU A 120 -1.38 10.65 17.02
C GLU A 120 -0.56 10.44 18.30
N SER A 121 -0.86 9.41 19.10
CA SER A 121 -0.08 9.04 20.28
C SER A 121 1.38 8.73 19.93
N ALA A 122 1.63 8.01 18.83
CA ALA A 122 2.99 7.74 18.38
C ALA A 122 3.73 9.04 18.00
N ARG A 123 3.08 9.95 17.26
CA ARG A 123 3.66 11.25 16.90
C ARG A 123 3.97 12.10 18.12
N GLN A 124 3.03 12.22 19.05
CA GLN A 124 3.19 12.96 20.29
C GLN A 124 4.34 12.39 21.13
N PHE A 125 4.46 11.06 21.21
CA PHE A 125 5.57 10.41 21.90
C PHE A 125 6.92 10.76 21.27
N LEU A 126 7.05 10.64 19.95
CA LEU A 126 8.29 10.99 19.24
C LEU A 126 8.68 12.45 19.44
N ALA A 127 7.70 13.36 19.44
CA ALA A 127 7.91 14.79 19.67
C ALA A 127 8.31 15.10 21.11
N ALA A 128 7.58 14.54 22.10
CA ALA A 128 7.83 14.75 23.53
C ALA A 128 9.24 14.26 23.92
N GLN A 129 9.66 13.12 23.38
CA GLN A 129 10.99 12.54 23.61
C GLN A 129 12.08 13.14 22.71
N ARG A 130 11.74 14.10 21.82
CA ARG A 130 12.66 14.72 20.85
C ARG A 130 13.46 13.70 20.04
N LEU A 131 12.84 12.57 19.71
CA LEU A 131 13.52 11.50 18.99
C LEU A 131 13.76 11.92 17.54
N PRO A 132 14.99 11.78 17.00
CA PRO A 132 15.32 12.09 15.61
C PRO A 132 14.83 10.98 14.66
N LEU A 133 13.54 10.61 14.79
CA LEU A 133 12.88 9.55 14.04
C LEU A 133 11.65 10.11 13.32
N THR A 134 11.46 9.69 12.06
CA THR A 134 10.25 9.94 11.28
C THR A 134 9.70 8.61 10.78
N LEU A 135 8.39 8.43 10.90
CA LEU A 135 7.70 7.21 10.48
C LEU A 135 7.09 7.38 9.07
N ALA A 136 7.15 6.33 8.26
CA ALA A 136 6.58 6.31 6.92
C ALA A 136 6.13 4.89 6.52
N GLY A 137 5.22 4.79 5.55
CA GLY A 137 4.78 3.51 4.99
C GLY A 137 3.32 3.15 5.21
N ALA A 138 2.92 2.03 4.61
CA ALA A 138 1.53 1.52 4.54
C ALA A 138 0.87 1.30 5.91
N SER A 139 1.62 1.27 7.00
CA SER A 139 1.06 1.13 8.36
C SER A 139 0.57 2.45 8.95
N HIS A 140 0.71 3.57 8.23
CA HIS A 140 0.41 4.91 8.75
C HIS A 140 -0.83 5.49 8.08
N GLU A 141 -0.67 6.33 7.04
CA GLU A 141 -1.76 7.21 6.57
C GLU A 141 -2.36 6.78 5.23
N GLY A 142 -2.08 5.57 4.78
CA GLY A 142 -2.64 5.02 3.56
C GLY A 142 -1.88 3.78 3.10
N VAL A 143 -2.62 2.80 2.61
CA VAL A 143 -2.08 1.51 2.16
C VAL A 143 -1.73 1.51 0.67
N ALA A 144 -2.15 2.52 -0.09
CA ALA A 144 -1.87 2.56 -1.51
C ALA A 144 -0.39 2.84 -1.77
N VAL A 145 0.09 2.43 -2.95
CA VAL A 145 1.44 2.73 -3.42
C VAL A 145 1.71 4.24 -3.37
N ASN A 146 0.73 5.06 -3.75
CA ASN A 146 0.86 6.51 -3.78
C ASN A 146 1.04 7.08 -2.37
N ASP A 147 0.22 6.62 -1.43
CA ASP A 147 0.29 7.02 -0.03
C ASP A 147 1.67 6.67 0.53
N CYS A 148 2.19 5.50 0.15
CA CYS A 148 3.54 5.09 0.53
C CYS A 148 4.62 6.00 -0.08
N ILE A 149 4.54 6.36 -1.35
CA ILE A 149 5.50 7.26 -2.01
C ILE A 149 5.45 8.65 -1.35
N GLU A 150 4.25 9.20 -1.19
CA GLU A 150 4.05 10.51 -0.58
C GLU A 150 4.51 10.53 0.88
N SER A 151 4.22 9.48 1.64
CA SER A 151 4.73 9.29 3.00
C SER A 151 6.26 9.27 3.03
N GLY A 152 6.91 8.60 2.06
CA GLY A 152 8.37 8.62 1.90
C GLY A 152 8.93 10.00 1.58
N ARG A 153 8.28 10.74 0.68
CA ARG A 153 8.63 12.12 0.34
C ARG A 153 8.53 13.03 1.56
N GLN A 154 7.41 12.99 2.29
CA GLN A 154 7.21 13.78 3.51
C GLN A 154 8.24 13.45 4.58
N ALA A 155 8.60 12.17 4.73
CA ALA A 155 9.64 11.76 5.67
C ALA A 155 11.02 12.34 5.31
N ALA A 156 11.38 12.35 4.02
CA ALA A 156 12.60 13.00 3.55
C ALA A 156 12.61 14.51 3.87
N VAL A 157 11.51 15.21 3.57
CA VAL A 157 11.34 16.65 3.88
C VAL A 157 11.51 16.90 5.38
N SER A 158 10.80 16.14 6.22
CA SER A 158 10.89 16.24 7.69
C SER A 158 12.33 16.00 8.19
N ALA A 159 13.03 15.02 7.63
CA ALA A 159 14.40 14.70 8.03
C ALA A 159 15.41 15.80 7.65
N LEU A 160 15.16 16.52 6.54
CA LEU A 160 16.00 17.63 6.08
C LEU A 160 15.74 18.95 6.82
N HIS A 161 14.51 19.20 7.28
CA HIS A 161 14.12 20.45 7.95
C HIS A 161 14.14 20.41 9.49
N ARG A 162 14.33 19.24 10.09
CA ARG A 162 14.74 19.13 11.51
C ARG A 162 16.17 19.62 11.68
#